data_AF-A0A9X1G127-F1
#
_entry.id   AF-A0A9X1G127-F1
#
_cell.length_a   1.000
_cell.length_b   1.000
_cell.length_c   1.000
_cell.angle_alpha   90.00
_cell.angle_beta   90.00
_cell.angle_gamma   90.00
#
_symmetry.space_group_name_H-M   'P 1'
#
loop_
_entity.id
_entity.type
_entity.pdbx_description
1 polymer ?
#
loop_
_entity_poly.entity_id
_entity_poly.type
_entity_poly.pdbx_seq_one_letter_code
_entity_poly.pdbx_strand_id
1 'polypeptide(L)'
;MLNNTLLKAYCGAEVYIKNSVKDFFKKEEGVTAVEYAIVVAGVAAVVLFIFGSSGPVREMLNTTFTTLQTKITSMINGGGATP
;
A
#
# COMPACT_ATOMS: atom_id res chain seq x y z
N MET A 1 -24.71 -38.73 39.08
CA MET A 1 -24.61 -38.25 37.68
C MET A 1 -24.06 -36.82 37.57
N LEU A 2 -24.16 -35.96 38.60
CA LEU A 2 -23.64 -34.58 38.55
C LEU A 2 -22.11 -34.46 38.40
N ASN A 3 -21.29 -35.26 39.09
CA ASN A 3 -19.83 -35.11 39.06
C ASN A 3 -19.20 -35.27 37.66
N ASN A 4 -19.72 -36.17 36.83
CA ASN A 4 -19.14 -36.43 35.51
C ASN A 4 -19.52 -35.33 34.50
N THR A 5 -20.70 -34.71 34.68
CA THR A 5 -21.15 -33.56 33.89
C THR A 5 -20.36 -32.31 34.26
N LEU A 6 -20.10 -32.09 35.56
CA LEU A 6 -19.27 -30.97 36.03
C LEU A 6 -17.81 -31.13 35.59
N LEU A 7 -17.25 -32.34 35.62
CA LEU A 7 -15.91 -32.60 35.11
C LEU A 7 -15.79 -32.32 33.60
N LYS A 8 -16.78 -32.75 32.80
CA LYS A 8 -16.82 -32.47 31.37
C LYS A 8 -16.94 -30.98 31.06
N ALA A 9 -17.75 -30.25 31.83
CA ALA A 9 -17.89 -28.80 31.70
C ALA A 9 -16.57 -28.08 32.03
N TYR A 10 -15.89 -28.48 33.10
CA TYR A 10 -14.59 -27.91 33.50
C TYR A 10 -13.51 -28.16 32.43
N CYS A 11 -13.38 -29.40 31.95
CA CYS A 11 -12.43 -29.76 30.90
C CYS A 11 -12.73 -29.03 29.58
N GLY A 12 -14.01 -28.91 29.22
CA GLY A 12 -14.45 -28.16 28.04
C GLY A 12 -14.11 -26.67 28.12
N ALA A 13 -14.27 -26.05 29.29
CA ALA A 13 -13.92 -24.66 29.52
C ALA A 13 -12.40 -24.42 29.38
N GLU A 14 -11.56 -25.31 29.94
CA GLU A 14 -10.11 -25.19 29.78
C GLU A 14 -9.65 -25.33 28.33
N VAL A 15 -10.20 -26.29 27.58
CA VAL A 15 -9.86 -26.49 26.16
C VAL A 15 -10.30 -25.29 25.32
N TYR A 16 -11.49 -24.74 25.61
CA TYR A 16 -12.00 -23.55 24.94
C TYR A 16 -11.10 -22.33 25.16
N ILE A 17 -10.65 -22.10 26.40
CA ILE A 17 -9.75 -20.98 26.72
C ILE A 17 -8.38 -21.19 26.05
N LYS A 18 -7.81 -22.39 26.13
CA LYS A 18 -6.51 -22.71 25.49
C LYS A 18 -6.56 -22.51 23.97
N ASN A 19 -7.65 -22.94 23.33
CA ASN A 19 -7.85 -22.73 21.90
C ASN A 19 -8.06 -21.25 21.58
N SER A 20 -8.86 -20.53 22.37
CA SER A 20 -9.08 -19.09 22.16
C SER A 20 -7.81 -18.27 22.30
N VAL A 21 -6.94 -18.61 23.25
CA VAL A 21 -5.63 -17.97 23.44
C VAL A 21 -4.69 -18.32 22.29
N LYS A 22 -4.65 -19.58 21.87
CA LYS A 22 -3.85 -20.02 20.72
C LYS A 22 -4.30 -19.34 19.42
N ASP A 23 -5.61 -19.19 19.23
CA ASP A 23 -6.19 -18.49 18.09
C ASP A 23 -5.96 -16.98 18.19
N PHE A 24 -5.90 -16.40 19.40
CA PHE A 24 -5.53 -15.00 19.62
C PHE A 24 -4.06 -14.72 19.27
N PHE A 25 -3.13 -15.61 19.63
CA PHE A 25 -1.73 -15.50 19.18
C PHE A 25 -1.55 -15.75 17.68
N LYS A 26 -2.47 -16.50 17.05
CA LYS A 26 -2.52 -16.68 15.59
C LYS A 26 -3.31 -15.60 14.86
N LYS A 27 -4.04 -14.74 15.58
CA LYS A 27 -4.78 -13.63 15.00
C LYS A 27 -3.79 -12.51 14.67
N GLU A 28 -3.32 -12.52 13.43
CA GLU A 28 -2.57 -11.40 12.83
C GLU A 28 -3.49 -10.25 12.40
N GLU A 29 -4.81 -10.37 12.60
CA GLU A 29 -5.78 -9.31 12.30
C GLU A 29 -5.65 -8.07 13.21
N GLY A 30 -4.76 -8.13 14.20
CA GLY A 30 -4.44 -7.05 15.12
C GLY A 30 -2.99 -6.55 15.03
N VAL A 31 -2.29 -6.74 13.90
CA VAL A 31 -1.06 -5.96 13.63
C VAL A 31 -1.41 -4.49 13.84
N THR A 32 -0.73 -3.88 14.80
CA THR A 32 -1.18 -2.66 15.45
C THR A 32 -1.36 -1.55 14.40
N ALA A 33 -2.43 -0.75 14.48
CA ALA A 33 -2.67 0.34 13.52
C ALA A 33 -1.44 1.27 13.33
N VAL A 34 -0.54 1.29 14.30
CA VAL A 34 0.74 2.00 14.30
C VAL A 34 1.74 1.48 13.25
N GLU A 35 1.81 0.17 13.02
CA GLU A 35 2.73 -0.43 12.05
C GLU A 35 2.31 -0.12 10.62
N TYR A 36 1.01 -0.25 10.32
CA TYR A 36 0.50 0.18 9.03
C TYR A 36 0.56 1.69 8.84
N ALA A 37 0.44 2.49 9.91
CA ALA A 37 0.57 3.95 9.80
C ALA A 37 1.96 4.40 9.34
N ILE A 38 3.03 3.80 9.88
CA ILE A 38 4.39 4.13 9.44
C ILE A 38 4.69 3.61 8.03
N VAL A 39 4.15 2.45 7.65
CA VAL A 39 4.25 1.93 6.28
C VAL A 39 3.57 2.88 5.29
N VAL A 40 2.36 3.34 5.59
CA VAL A 40 1.62 4.31 4.75
C VAL A 40 2.38 5.64 4.67
N ALA A 41 2.98 6.12 5.76
CA ALA A 41 3.80 7.33 5.74
C ALA A 41 5.04 7.17 4.83
N GLY A 42 5.70 6.01 4.87
CA GLY A 42 6.83 5.70 3.98
C GLY A 42 6.41 5.65 2.52
N VAL A 43 5.29 4.99 2.20
CA VAL A 43 4.73 4.95 0.84
C VAL A 43 4.36 6.36 0.36
N ALA A 44 3.71 7.16 1.20
CA ALA A 44 3.34 8.54 0.87
C ALA A 44 4.57 9.41 0.56
N ALA A 45 5.66 9.25 1.31
CA ALA A 45 6.91 9.96 1.05
C ALA A 45 7.51 9.61 -0.32
N VAL A 46 7.52 8.33 -0.68
CA VAL A 46 8.01 7.87 -2.00
C VAL A 46 7.12 8.40 -3.13
N VAL A 47 5.79 8.36 -2.94
CA VAL A 47 4.84 8.89 -3.93
C VAL A 47 5.03 10.39 -4.12
N LEU A 48 5.18 11.16 -3.04
CA LEU A 48 5.44 12.61 -3.11
C LEU A 48 6.79 12.92 -3.77
N PHE A 49 7.81 12.09 -3.54
CA PHE A 49 9.10 12.28 -4.19
C PHE A 49 9.02 12.06 -5.71
N ILE A 50 8.32 11.02 -6.15
CA ILE A 50 8.22 10.65 -7.57
C ILE A 50 7.23 11.55 -8.33
N PHE A 51 6.06 11.80 -7.73
CA PHE A 51 4.91 12.47 -8.37
C PHE A 51 4.68 13.90 -7.87
N GLY A 52 5.50 14.40 -6.94
CA GLY A 52 5.37 15.76 -6.43
C GLY A 52 5.57 16.82 -7.50
N SER A 53 5.32 18.08 -7.13
CA SER A 53 5.40 19.22 -8.05
C SER A 53 6.76 19.42 -8.70
N SER A 54 7.83 18.79 -8.20
CA SER A 54 9.17 18.81 -8.81
C SER A 54 9.70 17.41 -9.07
N GLY A 55 8.80 16.42 -9.14
CA GLY A 55 9.17 15.02 -9.29
C GLY A 55 9.64 14.67 -10.72
N PRO A 56 10.44 13.60 -10.86
CA PRO A 56 10.99 13.16 -12.14
C PRO A 56 9.91 12.81 -13.17
N VAL A 57 8.75 12.30 -12.72
CA VAL A 57 7.64 11.96 -13.63
C VAL A 57 7.08 13.20 -14.31
N ARG A 58 6.91 14.30 -13.57
CA ARG A 58 6.43 15.56 -14.14
C ARG A 58 7.42 16.11 -15.16
N GLU A 59 8.71 16.08 -14.82
CA GLU A 59 9.77 16.56 -15.73
C GLU A 59 9.81 15.75 -17.03
N MET A 60 9.71 14.42 -16.92
CA MET A 60 9.65 13.53 -18.08
C MET A 60 8.42 13.80 -18.96
N LEU A 61 7.25 13.96 -18.35
CA LEU A 61 6.02 14.29 -19.08
C LEU A 61 6.11 15.66 -19.75
N ASN A 62 6.54 16.70 -19.03
CA ASN A 62 6.73 18.03 -19.58
C ASN A 62 7.72 18.04 -20.75
N THR A 63 8.86 17.34 -20.61
CA THR A 63 9.87 17.24 -21.66
C THR A 63 9.31 16.54 -22.90
N THR A 64 8.56 15.45 -22.70
CA THR A 64 7.95 14.68 -23.79
C THR A 64 6.93 15.54 -24.54
N PHE A 65 6.02 16.19 -23.82
CA PHE A 65 5.00 17.05 -24.43
C PHE A 65 5.59 18.29 -25.08
N THR A 66 6.62 18.91 -24.47
CA THR A 66 7.33 20.05 -25.07
C THR A 66 8.04 19.63 -26.36
N THR A 67 8.68 18.47 -26.37
CA THR A 67 9.35 17.94 -27.57
C THR A 67 8.34 17.66 -28.69
N LEU A 68 7.20 17.08 -28.35
CA LEU A 68 6.12 16.84 -29.31
C LEU A 68 5.55 18.16 -29.84
N GLN A 69 5.29 19.13 -28.97
CA GLN A 69 4.81 20.46 -29.35
C GLN A 69 5.79 21.15 -30.30
N THR A 70 7.09 21.13 -29.99
CA THR A 70 8.13 21.70 -30.86
C THR A 70 8.14 21.02 -32.22
N LYS A 71 8.12 19.68 -32.27
CA LYS A 71 8.09 18.93 -33.53
C LYS A 71 6.85 19.27 -34.37
N ILE A 72 5.67 19.30 -33.76
CA ILE A 72 4.42 19.64 -34.44
C ILE A 72 4.45 21.08 -34.95
N THR A 73 4.89 22.03 -34.12
CA THR A 73 5.00 23.44 -34.49
C THR A 73 5.98 23.64 -35.64
N SER A 74 7.13 22.96 -35.62
CA SER A 74 8.10 22.98 -36.72
C SER A 74 7.53 22.39 -38.02
N MET A 75 6.69 21.36 -37.94
CA MET A 75 6.02 20.80 -39.13
C MET A 75 4.95 21.75 -39.68
N ILE A 76 4.15 22.38 -38.80
CA ILE A 76 3.08 23.32 -39.19
C ILE A 76 3.66 24.59 -39.81
N ASN A 77 4.75 25.12 -39.26
CA ASN A 77 5.42 26.33 -39.79
C ASN A 77 6.19 26.08 -41.09
N GLY A 78 6.06 24.89 -41.68
CA GLY A 78 6.71 24.49 -42.92
C GLY A 78 8.10 23.93 -42.64
N GLY A 79 8.29 22.64 -42.94
CA GLY A 79 9.60 21.98 -42.96
C GLY A 79 10.58 22.65 -43.91
N GLY A 80 11.21 23.73 -43.44
CA GLY A 80 12.32 24.43 -44.07
C GLY A 80 13.65 24.05 -43.43
N ALA A 81 13.98 22.76 -43.42
CA ALA A 81 15.37 22.33 -43.44
C ALA A 81 15.70 22.01 -44.90
N THR A 82 16.05 23.05 -45.65
CA THR A 82 16.91 22.96 -46.83
C THR A 82 18.27 22.39 -46.40
N PRO A 83 18.96 21.63 -47.28
CA PRO A 83 19.84 20.49 -46.96
C PRO A 83 20.97 20.75 -45.97
#